data_AF-A0A6C0IR12-F1
#
_entry.id   AF-A0A6C0IR12-F1
#
_cell.length_a   1.000
_cell.length_b   1.000
_cell.length_c   1.000
_cell.angle_alpha   90.00
_cell.angle_beta   90.00
_cell.angle_gamma   90.00
#
_symmetry.space_group_name_H-M   'P 1'
#
loop_
_entity.id
_entity.type
_entity.pdbx_description
1 polymer ?
#
loop_
_entity_poly.entity_id
_entity_poly.type
_entity_poly.pdbx_seq_one_letter_code
_entity_poly.pdbx_strand_id
1 'polypeptide(L)'
;MEKLLVLSLVISVLYIFTKIVEMKYVDKQMKPFRNVLRESVVVFLSSFVGLFAGFMLQGNVSDFMNVMTNTKSFSPNDTQVFTGEPEF
;
A
#
# COMPACT_ATOMS: atom_id res chain seq x y z
N MET A 1 7.27 1.92 4.51
CA MET A 1 6.36 1.05 5.27
C MET A 1 5.45 1.84 6.21
N GLU A 2 5.95 2.76 7.05
CA GLU A 2 5.11 3.59 7.95
C GLU A 2 3.96 4.30 7.24
N LYS A 3 4.20 4.92 6.09
CA LYS A 3 3.15 5.60 5.30
C LYS A 3 2.02 4.67 4.87
N LEU A 4 2.33 3.41 4.57
CA LEU A 4 1.34 2.39 4.17
C LEU A 4 0.49 1.94 5.35
N LEU A 5 1.10 1.80 6.54
CA LEU A 5 0.40 1.50 7.79
C LEU A 5 -0.56 2.62 8.20
N VAL A 6 -0.12 3.88 8.11
CA VAL A 6 -0.97 5.04 8.41
C VAL A 6 -2.15 5.09 7.44
N LEU A 7 -1.91 4.83 6.14
CA LEU A 7 -2.95 4.84 5.13
C LEU A 7 -3.98 3.71 5.35
N SER A 8 -3.54 2.49 5.62
CA SER A 8 -4.46 1.37 5.90
C SER A 8 -5.30 1.61 7.16
N LEU A 9 -4.73 2.28 8.16
CA LEU A 9 -5.44 2.68 9.38
C LEU A 9 -6.50 3.76 9.08
N VAL A 10 -6.20 4.75 8.26
CA VAL A 10 -7.18 5.76 7.83
C VAL A 10 -8.34 5.11 7.05
N ILE A 11 -8.04 4.15 6.18
CA ILE A 11 -9.06 3.41 5.42
C ILE A 11 -9.98 2.61 6.34
N SER A 12 -9.43 1.94 7.36
CA SER A 12 -10.25 1.17 8.32
C SER A 12 -11.15 2.08 9.16
N VAL A 13 -10.65 3.25 9.58
CA VAL A 13 -11.44 4.25 10.30
C VAL A 13 -12.59 4.78 9.43
N LEU A 14 -12.32 5.14 8.17
CA LEU A 14 -13.35 5.55 7.21
C LEU A 14 -14.41 4.47 6.99
N TYR A 15 -14.00 3.20 6.94
CA TYR A 15 -14.92 2.08 6.84
C TYR A 15 -15.86 1.99 8.06
N ILE A 16 -15.32 2.13 9.27
CA ILE A 16 -16.14 2.14 10.51
C ILE A 16 -17.17 3.27 10.46
N PHE A 17 -16.76 4.49 10.09
CA PHE A 17 -17.69 5.62 9.96
C PHE A 17 -18.80 5.34 8.94
N THR A 18 -18.42 4.82 7.77
CA THR A 18 -19.37 4.46 6.72
C THR A 18 -20.36 3.40 7.20
N LYS A 19 -19.88 2.39 7.93
CA LYS A 19 -20.73 1.32 8.45
C LYS A 19 -21.67 1.78 9.55
N ILE A 20 -21.25 2.72 10.40
CA ILE A 20 -22.13 3.37 11.39
C ILE A 20 -23.23 4.16 10.69
N VAL A 21 -22.89 4.91 9.62
CA VAL A 21 -23.88 5.65 8.82
C VAL A 21 -24.85 4.68 8.15
N GLU A 22 -24.36 3.59 7.55
CA GLU A 22 -25.20 2.58 6.90
C GLU A 22 -26.17 1.91 7.90
N MET A 23 -25.70 1.57 9.10
CA MET A 23 -26.55 1.04 10.17
C MET A 23 -27.61 2.02 10.64
N LYS A 24 -27.28 3.31 10.69
CA LYS A 24 -28.18 4.37 11.16
C LYS A 24 -29.26 4.73 10.13
N TYR A 25 -28.93 4.73 8.84
CA TYR A 25 -29.81 5.26 7.79
C TYR A 25 -30.43 4.19 6.89
N VAL A 26 -29.76 3.07 6.64
CA VAL A 26 -30.20 2.04 5.68
C VAL A 26 -30.83 0.85 6.41
N ASP A 27 -30.09 0.20 7.31
CA ASP A 27 -30.54 -1.05 7.93
C ASP A 27 -31.58 -0.82 9.05
N LYS A 28 -31.60 0.36 9.70
CA LYS A 28 -32.48 0.73 10.84
C LYS A 28 -32.51 -0.27 12.02
N GLN A 29 -31.68 -1.31 11.98
CA GLN A 29 -31.48 -2.30 13.02
C GLN A 29 -30.02 -2.24 13.46
N MET A 30 -29.79 -2.15 14.77
CA MET A 30 -28.44 -2.28 15.31
C MET A 30 -27.99 -3.74 15.19
N LYS A 31 -27.26 -4.09 14.13
CA LYS A 31 -26.50 -5.36 14.16
C LYS A 31 -25.47 -5.26 15.29
N PRO A 32 -25.11 -6.39 15.92
CA PRO A 32 -24.17 -6.39 17.02
C PRO A 32 -22.84 -5.74 16.62
N PHE A 33 -22.35 -4.81 17.45
CA PHE A 33 -21.10 -4.07 17.22
C PHE A 33 -19.88 -4.99 17.02
N ARG A 34 -19.95 -6.23 17.53
CA ARG A 34 -18.97 -7.30 17.29
C ARG A 34 -18.79 -7.64 15.81
N ASN A 35 -19.85 -7.59 15.00
CA ASN A 35 -19.76 -7.89 13.57
C ASN A 35 -19.01 -6.78 12.82
N VAL A 36 -19.30 -5.51 13.14
CA VAL A 36 -18.62 -4.35 12.55
C VAL A 36 -17.12 -4.37 12.84
N LEU A 37 -16.73 -4.76 14.06
CA LEU A 37 -15.33 -4.86 14.43
C LEU A 37 -14.62 -5.96 13.61
N ARG A 38 -15.24 -7.14 13.45
CA ARG A 38 -14.68 -8.22 12.62
C ARG A 38 -14.53 -7.77 11.17
N GLU A 39 -15.54 -7.11 10.61
CA GLU A 39 -15.49 -6.61 9.23
C GLU A 39 -14.39 -5.54 9.07
N SER A 40 -14.23 -4.64 10.04
CA SER A 40 -13.17 -3.63 10.03
C SER A 40 -11.77 -4.23 10.05
N VAL A 41 -11.55 -5.34 10.78
CA VAL A 41 -10.25 -6.03 10.79
C VAL A 41 -9.96 -6.67 9.42
N VAL A 42 -10.98 -7.26 8.78
CA VAL A 42 -10.84 -7.82 7.43
C VAL A 42 -10.51 -6.73 6.41
N VAL A 43 -11.17 -5.57 6.49
CA VAL A 43 -10.89 -4.42 5.61
C VAL A 43 -9.49 -3.85 5.84
N PHE A 44 -9.05 -3.76 7.09
CA PHE A 44 -7.68 -3.33 7.41
C PHE A 44 -6.64 -4.29 6.81
N LEU A 45 -6.82 -5.60 6.96
CA LEU A 45 -5.91 -6.60 6.39
C LEU A 45 -5.92 -6.56 4.85
N SER A 46 -7.10 -6.48 4.24
CA SER A 46 -7.24 -6.41 2.78
C SER A 46 -6.57 -5.17 2.20
N SER A 47 -6.78 -4.00 2.81
CA SER A 47 -6.15 -2.75 2.39
C SER A 47 -4.63 -2.77 2.61
N PHE A 48 -4.14 -3.34 3.72
CA PHE A 48 -2.71 -3.48 3.97
C PHE A 48 -2.03 -4.37 2.93
N VAL A 49 -2.61 -5.53 2.60
CA VAL A 49 -2.07 -6.43 1.57
C VAL A 49 -2.13 -5.78 0.19
N GLY A 50 -3.23 -5.11 -0.15
CA GLY A 50 -3.36 -4.42 -1.43
C GLY A 50 -2.35 -3.29 -1.60
N LEU A 51 -2.13 -2.48 -0.56
CA LEU A 51 -1.12 -1.42 -0.56
C LEU A 51 0.29 -1.97 -0.62
N PHE A 52 0.56 -3.08 0.08
CA PHE A 52 1.86 -3.74 0.04
C PHE A 52 2.18 -4.31 -1.36
N ALA A 53 1.20 -4.98 -1.98
CA ALA A 53 1.32 -5.47 -3.34
C ALA A 53 1.51 -4.31 -4.34
N GLY A 54 0.74 -3.23 -4.19
CA GLY A 54 0.90 -2.02 -5.00
C GLY A 54 2.29 -1.39 -4.87
N PHE A 55 2.85 -1.35 -3.67
CA PHE A 55 4.20 -0.82 -3.44
C PHE A 55 5.29 -1.69 -4.10
N MET A 56 5.15 -3.02 -4.04
CA MET A 56 6.05 -3.95 -4.75
C MET A 56 5.96 -3.78 -6.27
N LEU A 57 4.75 -3.57 -6.78
CA LEU A 57 4.55 -3.33 -8.21
C LEU A 57 5.04 -1.94 -8.64
N GLN A 58 4.99 -0.93 -7.78
CA GLN A 58 5.35 0.44 -8.14
C GLN A 58 6.80 0.56 -8.64
N GLY A 59 7.76 -0.14 -8.01
CA GLY A 59 9.15 -0.18 -8.50
C GLY A 59 9.27 -0.87 -9.86
N ASN A 60 8.58 -1.99 -10.05
CA ASN A 60 8.59 -2.72 -11.32
C ASN A 60 7.90 -1.95 -12.46
N VAL A 61 6.79 -1.26 -12.16
CA VAL A 61 6.03 -0.47 -13.14
C VAL A 61 6.78 0.80 -13.51
N SER A 62 7.41 1.48 -12.55
CA SER A 62 8.26 2.63 -12.88
C SER A 62 9.43 2.24 -13.77
N ASP A 63 10.08 1.10 -13.50
CA ASP A 63 11.19 0.60 -14.31
C ASP A 63 10.74 0.16 -15.70
N PHE A 64 9.60 -0.53 -15.80
CA PHE A 64 8.99 -0.91 -17.06
C PHE A 64 8.61 0.33 -17.90
N MET A 65 7.96 1.33 -17.29
CA MET A 65 7.61 2.57 -17.98
C MET A 65 8.85 3.37 -18.39
N ASN A 66 9.92 3.34 -17.59
CA ASN A 66 11.17 4.01 -17.90
C ASN A 66 11.93 3.34 -19.06
N VAL A 67 11.89 2.00 -19.14
CA VAL A 67 12.38 1.23 -20.30
C VAL A 67 11.55 1.53 -21.55
N MET A 68 10.22 1.60 -21.43
CA MET A 68 9.33 1.84 -22.56
C MET A 68 9.40 3.28 -23.09
N THR A 69 9.66 4.25 -22.21
CA THR A 69 9.79 5.68 -22.54
C THR A 69 11.25 6.10 -22.79
N ASN A 70 12.17 5.13 -22.82
CA ASN A 70 13.60 5.31 -23.10
C ASN A 70 14.26 6.46 -22.30
N THR A 71 13.86 6.63 -21.03
CA THR A 71 14.36 7.71 -20.15
C THR A 71 15.49 7.20 -19.25
N LYS A 72 16.30 6.25 -19.74
CA LYS A 72 17.48 5.75 -19.02
C LYS A 72 18.57 6.83 -18.96
N SER A 73 18.61 7.61 -17.89
CA SER A 73 19.90 8.01 -17.33
C SER A 73 20.26 6.93 -16.30
N PHE A 74 21.13 6.00 -16.67
CA PHE A 74 21.69 5.03 -15.73
C PHE A 74 22.28 5.81 -14.55
N SER A 75 21.73 5.59 -13.34
CA SER A 75 22.29 6.20 -12.13
C SER A 75 23.67 5.56 -11.91
N PRO A 76 24.76 6.34 -11.82
CA PRO A 76 26.13 5.81 -11.69
C PRO A 76 26.37 4.87 -10.50
N ASN A 77 25.45 4.82 -9.53
CA ASN A 77 25.53 3.95 -8.36
C ASN A 77 25.21 2.47 -8.63
N ASP A 78 24.54 2.13 -9.74
CA ASP A 78 24.16 0.74 -10.04
C ASP A 78 25.23 -0.02 -10.85
N THR A 79 26.22 0.70 -11.39
CA THR A 79 27.40 0.07 -11.98
C THR A 79 28.47 -0.01 -10.92
N GLN A 80 28.55 -1.15 -10.23
CA GLN A 80 29.75 -1.55 -9.49
C GLN A 80 30.87 -1.78 -10.50
N VAL A 81 31.46 -0.70 -11.00
CA VAL A 81 32.72 -0.77 -11.72
C VAL A 81 33.72 -1.22 -10.68
N PHE A 82 34.34 -2.38 -10.90
CA PHE A 82 35.43 -2.90 -10.10
C PHE A 82 36.60 -1.91 -10.14
N THR A 83 36.53 -0.84 -9.38
CA THR A 83 37.69 0.00 -9.03
C THR A 83 38.36 -0.67 -7.84
N GLY A 84 38.85 -1.90 -8.04
CA GLY A 84 39.93 -2.38 -7.21
C GLY A 84 41.12 -1.47 -7.51
N GLU A 85 41.55 -0.68 -6.54
CA GLU A 85 42.88 -0.08 -6.60
C GLU A 85 43.86 -1.24 -6.84
N PRO A 86 44.69 -1.20 -7.89
CA PRO A 86 45.76 -2.17 -8.02
C PRO A 86 46.71 -1.95 -6.85
N GLU A 87 46.70 -2.88 -5.88
CA GLU A 87 47.79 -3.00 -4.91
C GLU A 87 49.05 -3.34 -5.72
N PHE A 88 49.94 -2.35 -5.85
CA PHE A 88 51.30 -2.52 -6.37
C PHE A 88 52.18 -3.26 -5.36
#